data_AF-A0A2M9HGW1-F1
#
_entry.id   AF-A0A2M9HGW1-F1
#
_cell.length_a   1.000
_cell.length_b   1.000
_cell.length_c   1.000
_cell.angle_alpha   90.00
_cell.angle_beta   90.00
_cell.angle_gamma   90.00
#
_symmetry.space_group_name_H-M   'P 1'
#
loop_
_entity.id
_entity.type
_entity.pdbx_description
1 polymer ?
#
loop_
_entity_poly.entity_id
_entity_poly.type
_entity_poly.pdbx_seq_one_letter_code
_entity_poly.pdbx_strand_id
1 'polypeptide(L)'
;MSSCPCGMVLAESRSMLASLSASAAAIARDASDALRSASSLTWEGTAGDLFRRDVDRAAVLATEAERGAHETAALIAGAGALS
;
A
#
# COMPACT_ATOMS: atom_id res chain seq x y z
N MET A 1 18.87 15.40 -35.14
CA MET A 1 18.74 15.63 -33.68
C MET A 1 18.08 14.38 -33.11
N SER A 2 18.87 13.47 -32.54
CA SER A 2 18.34 12.24 -31.95
C SER A 2 17.80 12.61 -30.56
N SER A 3 16.47 12.68 -30.45
CA SER A 3 15.78 12.78 -29.16
C SER A 3 16.22 11.59 -28.31
N CYS A 4 16.95 11.82 -27.22
CA CYS A 4 17.41 10.72 -26.36
C CYS A 4 16.18 9.97 -25.81
N PRO A 5 15.97 8.70 -26.19
CA PRO A 5 14.80 7.92 -25.74
C PRO A 5 14.79 7.70 -24.22
N CYS A 6 15.92 7.95 -23.57
CA CYS A 6 16.12 7.90 -22.14
C CYS A 6 15.09 8.73 -21.34
N GLY A 7 14.73 9.93 -21.82
CA GLY A 7 13.76 10.79 -21.14
C GLY A 7 12.33 10.23 -21.15
N MET A 8 11.92 9.65 -22.29
CA MET A 8 10.60 9.03 -22.40
C MET A 8 10.50 7.74 -21.58
N VAL A 9 11.53 6.88 -21.65
CA VAL A 9 11.58 5.63 -20.87
C VAL A 9 11.54 5.93 -19.37
N LEU A 10 12.24 6.97 -18.90
CA LEU A 10 12.21 7.41 -17.51
C LEU A 10 10.81 7.88 -17.10
N ALA A 11 10.15 8.69 -17.93
CA ALA A 11 8.80 9.18 -17.66
C ALA A 11 7.77 8.05 -17.60
N GLU A 12 7.82 7.12 -18.56
CA GLU A 12 6.96 5.94 -18.60
C GLU A 12 7.18 5.03 -17.38
N SER A 13 8.45 4.77 -17.03
CA SER A 13 8.79 3.98 -15.84
C SER A 13 8.26 4.62 -14.56
N ARG A 14 8.39 5.95 -14.41
CA ARG A 14 7.82 6.70 -13.27
C ARG A 14 6.30 6.57 -13.22
N SER A 15 5.62 6.64 -14.36
CA SER A 15 4.16 6.48 -14.44
C SER A 15 3.71 5.07 -14.03
N MET A 16 4.43 4.03 -14.47
CA MET A 16 4.14 2.65 -14.09
C MET A 16 4.32 2.44 -12.57
N LEU A 17 5.42 2.93 -12.01
CA LEU A 17 5.71 2.82 -10.58
C LEU A 17 4.71 3.61 -9.73
N ALA A 18 4.28 4.79 -10.18
CA ALA A 18 3.24 5.58 -9.52
C ALA A 18 1.90 4.83 -9.51
N SER A 19 1.52 4.22 -10.64
CA SER A 19 0.28 3.43 -10.76
C SER A 19 0.28 2.19 -9.88
N LEU A 20 1.42 1.49 -9.80
CA LEU A 20 1.62 0.34 -8.93
C LEU A 20 1.49 0.75 -7.45
N SER A 21 2.14 1.84 -7.05
CA SER A 21 2.11 2.33 -5.67
C SER A 21 0.70 2.77 -5.26
N ALA A 22 -0.03 3.44 -6.15
CA ALA A 22 -1.42 3.82 -5.92
C ALA A 22 -2.33 2.59 -5.75
N SER A 23 -2.16 1.56 -6.60
CA SER A 23 -2.89 0.30 -6.50
C SER A 23 -2.59 -0.43 -5.18
N ALA A 24 -1.32 -0.50 -4.78
CA ALA A 24 -0.91 -1.12 -3.52
C ALA A 24 -1.51 -0.40 -2.31
N ALA A 25 -1.52 0.94 -2.31
CA ALA A 25 -2.12 1.73 -1.25
C ALA A 25 -3.65 1.51 -1.16
N ALA A 26 -4.33 1.39 -2.31
CA ALA A 26 -5.76 1.09 -2.35
C ALA A 26 -6.07 -0.28 -1.74
N ILE A 27 -5.33 -1.33 -2.15
CA ILE A 27 -5.49 -2.68 -1.61
C ILE A 27 -5.24 -2.71 -0.10
N ALA A 28 -4.22 -2.01 0.38
CA ALA A 28 -3.91 -1.96 1.81
C ALA A 28 -5.00 -1.25 2.63
N ARG A 29 -5.61 -0.21 2.07
CA ARG A 29 -6.79 0.45 2.67
C ARG A 29 -8.00 -0.48 2.72
N ASP A 30 -8.32 -1.13 1.60
CA ASP A 30 -9.45 -2.08 1.54
C ASP A 30 -9.26 -3.23 2.54
N ALA A 31 -8.03 -3.73 2.68
CA ALA A 31 -7.68 -4.74 3.69
C ALA A 31 -7.88 -4.20 5.12
N SER A 32 -7.42 -2.98 5.40
CA SER A 32 -7.59 -2.34 6.71
C SER A 32 -9.06 -2.14 7.06
N ASP A 33 -9.89 -1.75 6.10
CA ASP A 33 -11.33 -1.55 6.28
C ASP A 33 -12.06 -2.87 6.52
N ALA A 34 -11.70 -3.93 5.78
CA ALA A 34 -12.20 -5.27 6.00
C ALA A 34 -11.83 -5.79 7.40
N LEU A 35 -10.59 -5.58 7.85
CA LEU A 35 -10.12 -6.00 9.17
C LEU A 35 -10.78 -5.21 10.30
N ARG A 36 -11.03 -3.91 10.12
CA ARG A 36 -11.80 -3.10 11.07
C ARG A 36 -13.25 -3.56 11.17
N SER A 37 -13.83 -3.99 10.04
CA SER A 37 -15.17 -4.57 10.04
C SER A 37 -15.16 -5.93 10.75
N ALA A 38 -14.14 -6.76 10.49
CA ALA A 38 -13.96 -8.05 11.14
C ALA A 38 -13.77 -7.93 12.66
N SER A 39 -13.02 -6.93 13.14
CA SER A 39 -12.80 -6.71 14.58
C SER A 39 -14.07 -6.31 15.33
N SER A 40 -15.09 -5.79 14.63
CA SER A 40 -16.40 -5.51 15.22
C SER A 40 -17.23 -6.77 15.47
N LEU A 41 -16.85 -7.92 14.89
CA LEU A 41 -17.51 -9.19 15.14
C LEU A 41 -17.08 -9.74 16.51
N THR A 42 -18.00 -9.71 17.46
CA THR A 42 -17.80 -10.29 18.78
C THR A 42 -18.39 -11.70 18.84
N TRP A 43 -17.53 -12.69 19.00
CA TRP A 43 -17.94 -14.02 19.44
C TRP A 43 -17.17 -14.44 20.69
N GLU A 44 -17.85 -15.14 21.60
CA GLU A 44 -17.32 -15.53 22.90
C GLU A 44 -16.52 -16.85 22.83
N GLY A 45 -15.68 -17.06 23.83
CA GLY A 45 -14.85 -18.27 23.98
C GLY A 45 -13.52 -18.21 23.24
N THR A 46 -12.74 -19.28 23.38
CA THR A 46 -11.34 -19.37 22.91
C THR A 46 -11.17 -19.04 21.43
N ALA A 47 -12.11 -19.45 20.59
CA ALA A 47 -12.06 -19.14 19.16
C ALA A 47 -12.11 -17.62 18.91
N GLY A 48 -12.81 -16.86 19.76
CA GLY A 48 -12.99 -15.41 19.60
C GLY A 48 -11.77 -14.66 20.02
N ASP A 49 -11.14 -15.12 21.10
CA ASP A 49 -9.86 -14.60 21.54
C ASP A 49 -8.78 -14.80 20.46
N LEU A 50 -8.74 -15.97 19.82
CA LEU A 50 -7.81 -16.27 18.74
C LEU A 50 -8.06 -15.38 17.52
N PHE A 51 -9.31 -15.28 17.08
CA PHE A 51 -9.65 -14.45 15.92
C PHE A 51 -9.34 -12.97 16.14
N ARG A 52 -9.64 -12.41 17.32
CA ARG A 52 -9.28 -11.01 17.61
C ARG A 52 -7.78 -10.80 17.54
N ARG A 53 -6.97 -11.72 18.07
CA ARG A 53 -5.51 -11.66 17.94
C ARG A 53 -5.04 -11.72 16.49
N ASP A 54 -5.64 -12.57 15.67
CA ASP A 54 -5.30 -12.71 14.26
C ASP A 54 -5.69 -11.44 13.47
N VAL A 55 -6.88 -10.88 13.73
CA VAL A 55 -7.35 -9.63 13.13
C VAL A 55 -6.47 -8.44 13.55
N ASP A 56 -6.12 -8.34 14.84
CA ASP A 56 -5.24 -7.27 15.34
C ASP A 56 -3.86 -7.33 14.67
N ARG A 57 -3.29 -8.54 14.54
CA ARG A 57 -2.00 -8.74 13.87
C ARG A 57 -2.08 -8.42 12.38
N ALA A 58 -3.15 -8.84 11.71
CA ALA A 58 -3.37 -8.51 10.31
C ALA A 58 -3.55 -6.99 10.10
N ALA A 59 -4.21 -6.30 11.03
CA ALA A 59 -4.43 -4.85 10.94
C ALA A 59 -3.12 -4.06 11.02
N VAL A 60 -2.17 -4.51 11.86
CA VAL A 60 -0.81 -3.96 11.90
C VAL A 60 -0.12 -4.11 10.54
N LEU A 61 -0.16 -5.31 9.96
CA LEU A 61 0.47 -5.58 8.66
C LEU A 61 -0.16 -4.76 7.52
N ALA A 62 -1.49 -4.61 7.53
CA ALA A 62 -2.19 -3.79 6.53
C ALA A 62 -1.80 -2.30 6.63
N THR A 63 -1.66 -1.79 7.86
CA THR A 63 -1.21 -0.42 8.11
C THR A 63 0.23 -0.20 7.64
N GLU A 64 1.13 -1.16 7.91
CA GLU A 64 2.51 -1.12 7.43
C GLU A 64 2.60 -1.16 5.90
N ALA A 65 1.77 -1.97 5.25
CA ALA A 65 1.69 -2.05 3.80
C ALA A 65 1.18 -0.74 3.17
N GLU A 66 0.15 -0.11 3.76
CA GLU A 66 -0.34 1.19 3.32
C GLU A 66 0.77 2.25 3.42
N ARG A 67 1.44 2.32 4.58
CA ARG A 67 2.57 3.24 4.80
C ARG A 67 3.69 3.02 3.78
N GLY A 68 4.10 1.77 3.55
CA GLY A 68 5.13 1.44 2.58
C GLY A 68 4.77 1.84 1.14
N ALA A 69 3.49 1.68 0.76
CA ALA A 69 3.00 2.13 -0.55
C ALA A 69 3.05 3.66 -0.69
N HIS A 70 2.69 4.40 0.37
CA HIS A 70 2.79 5.86 0.40
C HIS A 70 4.23 6.36 0.36
N GLU A 71 5.14 5.76 1.12
CA GLU A 71 6.57 6.08 1.12
C GLU A 71 7.19 5.82 -0.27
N THR A 72 6.83 4.70 -0.90
CA THR A 72 7.27 4.36 -2.27
C THR A 72 6.78 5.40 -3.28
N ALA A 73 5.49 5.76 -3.23
CA ALA A 73 4.93 6.79 -4.11
C ALA A 73 5.64 8.15 -3.93
N ALA A 74 5.89 8.55 -2.69
CA ALA A 74 6.60 9.79 -2.37
C ALA A 74 8.04 9.78 -2.90
N LEU A 75 8.75 8.64 -2.79
CA LEU A 75 10.09 8.48 -3.32
C LEU A 75 10.12 8.56 -4.85
N ILE A 76 9.16 7.94 -5.54
CA ILE A 76 9.05 8.01 -7.01
C ILE A 76 8.76 9.45 -7.47
N ALA A 77 7.87 10.16 -6.78
CA ALA A 77 7.56 11.55 -7.06
C ALA A 77 8.76 12.47 -6.77
N GLY A 78 9.44 12.27 -5.64
CA GLY A 78 10.61 13.03 -5.20
C GLY A 78 11.87 12.77 -6.04
N ALA A 79 12.03 11.57 -6.60
CA ALA A 79 13.10 11.25 -7.55
C ALA A 79 12.99 12.07 -8.85
N GLY A 80 11.86 12.73 -9.10
CA GLY A 80 11.67 13.72 -10.16
C GLY A 80 12.07 15.16 -9.79
N ALA A 81 12.29 15.47 -8.51
CA ALA A 81 12.63 16.82 -8.05
C ALA A 81 14.15 17.13 -8.12
N LEU A 82 14.98 16.12 -8.42
CA LEU A 82 16.45 16.25 -8.56
C LEU A 82 16.90 16.33 -10.03
N SER A 83 15.99 16.52 -10.98
CA SER A 83 16.29 16.66 -12.42
C SER A 83 15.89 18.02 -12.96
#